data_AF-A0A1B8Y2C6-F1
#
_entry.id   AF-A0A1B8Y2C6-F1
#
_cell.length_a   1.000
_cell.length_b   1.000
_cell.length_c   1.000
_cell.angle_alpha   90.00
_cell.angle_beta   90.00
_cell.angle_gamma   90.00
#
_symmetry.space_group_name_H-M   'P 1'
#
loop_
_entity.id
_entity.type
_entity.pdbx_description
1 polymer ?
#
loop_
_entity_poly.entity_id
_entity_poly.type
_entity_poly.pdbx_seq_one_letter_code
_entity_poly.pdbx_strand_id
1 'polypeptide(L)'
;LPFYADTDLNYYLLIKREEPEYPEDITEDTRDILVNLLKKDPEQRLGAGEHGAEDVKKSPFFEGLDWEALEKKEIEPPFIPRGRAHGQPEISLKLKAQVEAKVCEEAEWALVELNYPLSSASETEEEES
;
A
#
# COMPACT_ATOMS: atom_id res chain seq x y z
N LEU A 1 1.44 3.38 15.71
CA LEU A 1 2.25 2.54 14.82
C LEU A 1 3.28 1.80 15.66
N PRO A 2 3.65 0.55 15.34
CA PRO A 2 4.59 -0.22 16.16
C PRO A 2 6.04 0.30 16.10
N PHE A 3 6.36 1.19 15.15
CA PHE A 3 7.65 1.86 15.03
C PHE A 3 7.43 3.38 15.02
N TYR A 4 8.33 4.13 15.65
CA TYR A 4 8.32 5.58 15.67
C TYR A 4 9.73 6.12 15.49
N ALA A 5 9.88 7.10 14.61
CA ALA A 5 11.14 7.80 14.40
C ALA A 5 10.87 9.17 13.78
N ASP A 6 11.79 10.09 14.03
CA ASP A 6 11.68 11.49 13.59
C ASP A 6 12.02 11.70 12.10
N THR A 7 12.61 10.69 11.46
CA THR A 7 12.98 10.75 10.04
C THR A 7 12.56 9.47 9.32
N ASP A 8 12.24 9.60 8.03
CA ASP A 8 11.84 8.47 7.19
C ASP A 8 12.92 7.40 7.11
N LEU A 9 14.19 7.80 7.05
CA LEU A 9 15.31 6.87 7.01
C LEU A 9 15.37 6.03 8.31
N ASN A 10 15.25 6.68 9.47
CA ASN A 10 15.25 5.97 10.74
C ASN A 10 14.03 5.07 10.88
N TYR A 11 12.85 5.56 10.48
CA TYR A 11 11.61 4.78 10.49
C TYR A 11 11.72 3.51 9.64
N TYR A 12 12.28 3.63 8.44
CA TYR A 12 12.56 2.50 7.55
C TYR A 12 13.55 1.50 8.16
N LEU A 13 14.61 1.99 8.78
CA LEU A 13 15.60 1.14 9.44
C LEU A 13 14.98 0.37 10.62
N LEU A 14 14.13 1.02 11.41
CA LEU A 14 13.40 0.37 12.51
C LEU A 14 12.52 -0.77 11.99
N ILE A 15 11.69 -0.51 10.96
CA ILE A 15 10.85 -1.56 10.35
C ILE A 15 11.70 -2.75 9.88
N LYS A 16 12.85 -2.48 9.28
CA LYS A 16 13.71 -3.52 8.71
C LYS A 16 14.47 -4.33 9.75
N ARG A 17 14.89 -3.73 10.86
CA ARG A 17 15.91 -4.30 11.74
C ARG A 17 15.41 -4.60 13.14
N GLU A 18 14.56 -3.75 13.68
CA GLU A 18 14.14 -3.83 15.07
C GLU A 18 12.84 -4.60 15.20
N GLU A 19 12.73 -5.41 16.24
CA GLU A 19 11.45 -5.99 16.63
C GLU A 19 10.59 -4.95 17.35
N PRO A 20 9.28 -4.89 17.10
CA PRO A 20 8.42 -3.92 17.75
C PRO A 20 8.22 -4.28 19.22
N GLU A 21 8.01 -3.26 20.05
CA GLU A 21 7.61 -3.47 21.44
C GLU A 21 6.12 -3.79 21.51
N TYR A 22 5.78 -4.81 22.31
CA TYR A 22 4.42 -5.27 22.49
C TYR A 22 3.92 -4.92 23.89
N PRO A 23 2.84 -4.14 24.02
CA PRO A 23 2.25 -3.79 25.31
C PRO A 23 1.90 -5.02 26.16
N GLU A 24 1.89 -4.85 27.49
CA GLU A 24 1.53 -5.94 28.43
C GLU A 24 0.02 -6.21 28.51
N ASP A 25 -0.81 -5.26 28.07
CA ASP A 25 -2.27 -5.30 28.15
C ASP A 25 -2.94 -6.05 26.99
N ILE A 26 -2.16 -6.55 26.02
CA ILE A 26 -2.69 -7.39 24.93
C ILE A 26 -2.73 -8.86 25.34
N THR A 27 -3.69 -9.60 24.79
CA THR A 27 -3.78 -11.05 25.02
C THR A 27 -2.62 -11.80 24.36
N GLU A 28 -2.36 -13.02 24.81
CA GLU A 28 -1.37 -13.91 24.20
C GLU A 28 -1.66 -14.14 22.71
N ASP A 29 -2.91 -14.43 22.35
CA ASP A 29 -3.32 -14.62 20.95
C ASP A 29 -3.08 -13.38 20.09
N THR A 30 -3.30 -12.19 20.65
CA THR A 30 -3.03 -10.90 19.97
C THR A 30 -1.53 -10.71 19.75
N ARG A 31 -0.72 -11.01 20.76
CA ARG A 31 0.74 -10.94 20.64
C ARG A 31 1.22 -11.93 19.57
N ASP A 32 0.72 -13.16 19.61
CA ASP A 32 1.18 -14.24 18.75
C ASP A 32 0.89 -13.97 17.27
N ILE A 33 -0.32 -13.48 16.94
CA ILE A 33 -0.63 -13.08 15.57
C ILE A 33 0.24 -11.90 15.10
N LEU A 34 0.50 -10.92 15.96
CA LEU A 34 1.34 -9.77 15.61
C LEU A 34 2.79 -10.17 15.36
N VAL A 35 3.37 -11.05 16.18
CA VAL A 35 4.74 -11.58 15.99
C VAL A 35 4.84 -12.30 14.65
N ASN A 36 3.87 -13.16 14.33
CA ASN A 36 3.92 -13.94 13.11
C ASN A 36 3.64 -13.11 11.84
N LEU A 37 2.81 -12.06 11.93
CA LEU A 37 2.58 -11.10 10.83
C LEU A 37 3.75 -10.14 10.62
N LEU A 38 4.49 -9.78 11.68
CA LEU A 38 5.55 -8.76 11.62
C LEU A 38 6.96 -9.35 11.45
N LYS A 39 7.07 -10.65 11.13
CA LYS A 39 8.35 -11.27 10.79
C LYS A 39 9.07 -10.52 9.66
N LYS A 40 10.37 -10.31 9.87
CA LYS A 40 11.25 -9.60 8.95
C LYS A 40 11.47 -10.35 7.65
N ASP A 41 11.69 -11.66 7.75
CA ASP A 41 11.75 -12.54 6.60
C ASP A 41 10.33 -12.69 5.99
N PRO A 42 10.12 -12.22 4.75
CA PRO A 42 8.81 -12.30 4.08
C PRO A 42 8.30 -13.73 3.92
N GLU A 43 9.18 -14.71 3.67
CA GLU A 43 8.79 -16.11 3.43
C GLU A 43 8.32 -16.81 4.72
N GLN A 44 8.76 -16.30 5.87
CA GLN A 44 8.38 -16.80 7.19
C GLN A 44 7.09 -16.18 7.72
N ARG A 45 6.62 -15.09 7.09
CA ARG A 45 5.50 -14.29 7.56
C ARG A 45 4.20 -15.09 7.48
N LEU A 46 3.34 -14.93 8.49
CA LEU A 46 2.01 -15.53 8.46
C LEU A 46 1.27 -15.09 7.20
N GLY A 47 0.78 -16.07 6.44
CA GLY A 47 0.12 -15.86 5.15
C GLY A 47 1.05 -15.79 3.93
N ALA A 48 2.36 -16.00 4.08
CA ALA A 48 3.28 -16.20 2.96
C ALA A 48 3.40 -17.69 2.53
N GLY A 49 2.91 -18.62 3.35
CA GLY A 49 2.91 -20.05 3.06
C GLY A 49 1.88 -20.47 2.00
N GLU A 50 1.86 -21.76 1.67
CA GLU A 50 1.00 -22.36 0.64
C GLU A 50 -0.50 -22.07 0.86
N HIS A 51 -0.94 -21.99 2.11
CA HIS A 51 -2.35 -21.75 2.45
C HIS A 51 -2.69 -20.25 2.53
N GLY A 52 -1.70 -19.36 2.42
CA GLY A 52 -1.88 -17.92 2.34
C GLY A 52 -2.81 -17.36 3.43
N ALA A 53 -3.86 -16.65 3.01
CA ALA A 53 -4.82 -16.02 3.93
C ALA A 53 -5.53 -17.02 4.86
N GLU A 54 -5.64 -18.30 4.51
CA GLU A 54 -6.28 -19.29 5.38
C GLU A 54 -5.47 -19.54 6.66
N ASP A 55 -4.14 -19.42 6.64
CA ASP A 55 -3.32 -19.51 7.85
C ASP A 55 -3.59 -18.33 8.79
N VAL A 56 -3.84 -17.14 8.23
CA VAL A 56 -4.20 -15.96 9.01
C VAL A 56 -5.57 -16.17 9.66
N LYS A 57 -6.56 -16.64 8.90
CA LYS A 57 -7.93 -16.86 9.39
C LYS A 57 -8.02 -17.92 10.49
N LYS A 58 -7.14 -18.91 10.48
CA LYS A 58 -7.07 -20.00 11.46
C LYS A 58 -6.33 -19.64 12.76
N SER A 59 -5.76 -18.43 12.85
CA SER A 59 -5.11 -17.98 14.08
C SER A 59 -6.08 -17.98 15.27
N PRO A 60 -5.63 -18.37 16.48
CA PRO A 60 -6.44 -18.27 17.70
C PRO A 60 -7.01 -16.87 17.95
N PHE A 61 -6.32 -15.82 17.46
CA PHE A 61 -6.82 -14.45 17.54
C PHE A 61 -8.21 -14.26 16.90
N PHE A 62 -8.54 -15.05 15.87
CA PHE A 62 -9.83 -15.03 15.18
C PHE A 62 -10.74 -16.19 15.59
N GLU A 63 -10.44 -16.90 16.68
CA GLU A 63 -11.30 -17.98 17.17
C GLU A 63 -12.71 -17.45 17.46
N GLY A 64 -13.72 -18.16 16.94
CA GLY A 64 -15.13 -17.78 17.07
C GLY A 64 -15.63 -16.75 16.04
N LEU A 65 -14.77 -16.23 15.16
CA LEU A 65 -15.21 -15.35 14.07
C LEU A 65 -15.81 -16.18 12.91
N ASP A 66 -17.08 -15.93 12.59
CA ASP A 66 -17.72 -16.48 11.40
C ASP A 66 -17.35 -15.64 10.16
N TRP A 67 -16.40 -16.16 9.37
CA TRP A 67 -15.92 -15.50 8.16
C TRP A 67 -16.99 -15.38 7.07
N GLU A 68 -17.96 -16.30 7.00
CA GLU A 68 -19.03 -16.27 6.00
C GLU A 68 -20.08 -15.21 6.36
N ALA A 69 -20.50 -15.17 7.63
CA ALA A 69 -21.39 -14.13 8.13
C ALA A 69 -20.74 -12.72 8.04
N LEU A 70 -19.42 -12.63 8.28
CA LEU A 70 -18.68 -11.38 8.10
C LEU A 70 -18.73 -10.90 6.64
N GLU A 71 -18.48 -11.80 5.67
CA GLU A 71 -18.53 -11.48 4.24
C GLU A 71 -19.94 -11.04 3.80
N LYS A 72 -20.98 -11.70 4.31
CA LYS A 72 -22.39 -11.35 4.09
C LYS A 72 -22.86 -10.09 4.84
N LYS A 73 -22.00 -9.50 5.68
CA LYS A 73 -22.30 -8.34 6.54
C LYS A 73 -23.45 -8.61 7.52
N GLU A 74 -23.53 -9.84 8.01
CA GLU A 74 -24.52 -10.30 8.98
C GLU A 74 -24.06 -10.12 10.44
N ILE A 75 -22.77 -9.84 10.64
CA ILE A 75 -22.21 -9.51 11.96
C ILE A 75 -22.47 -8.02 12.28
N GLU A 76 -23.07 -7.76 13.44
CA GLU A 76 -23.27 -6.39 13.92
C GLU A 76 -21.92 -5.71 14.23
N PRO A 77 -21.64 -4.52 13.66
CA PRO A 77 -20.38 -3.83 13.91
C PRO A 77 -20.32 -3.29 15.33
N PRO A 78 -19.16 -3.34 16.01
CA PRO A 78 -19.02 -2.86 17.39
C PRO A 78 -19.19 -1.35 17.54
N PHE A 79 -19.10 -0.60 16.44
CA PHE A 79 -19.30 0.84 16.42
C PHE A 79 -19.99 1.29 15.13
N ILE A 80 -21.11 1.99 15.28
CA ILE A 80 -21.82 2.65 14.18
C ILE A 80 -21.60 4.17 14.30
N PRO A 81 -20.81 4.79 13.41
CA PRO A 81 -20.58 6.23 13.45
C PRO A 81 -21.89 7.01 13.25
N ARG A 82 -22.15 8.00 14.12
CA ARG A 82 -23.41 8.79 14.14
C ARG A 82 -23.63 9.72 12.92
N GLY A 83 -22.80 9.63 11.88
CA GLY A 83 -22.83 10.52 10.71
C GLY A 83 -23.13 9.85 9.37
N ARG A 84 -23.52 8.57 9.33
CA ARG A 84 -23.74 7.84 8.08
C ARG A 84 -25.00 6.97 8.10
N ALA A 85 -26.14 7.57 8.41
CA ALA A 85 -27.40 7.06 7.88
C ALA A 85 -27.77 7.95 6.68
N HIS A 86 -27.78 7.37 5.47
CA HIS A 86 -28.20 7.98 4.20
C HIS A 86 -27.28 9.06 3.56
N GLY A 87 -26.59 8.66 2.48
CA GLY A 87 -26.64 9.43 1.23
C GLY A 87 -25.84 10.73 1.08
N GLN A 88 -24.70 10.92 1.74
CA GLN A 88 -23.82 12.07 1.46
C GLN A 88 -22.36 11.60 1.22
N PRO A 89 -21.80 11.78 0.01
CA PRO A 89 -20.45 11.31 -0.31
C PRO A 89 -19.42 12.36 0.10
N GLU A 90 -19.27 12.66 1.39
CA GLU A 90 -18.26 13.65 1.82
C GLU A 90 -17.62 13.28 3.17
N ILE A 91 -16.90 12.16 3.18
CA ILE A 91 -15.65 12.03 3.96
C ILE A 91 -14.54 11.51 3.04
N SER A 92 -14.63 11.85 1.74
CA SER A 92 -13.42 11.85 0.93
C SER A 92 -12.63 13.06 1.39
N LEU A 93 -11.37 12.88 1.81
CA LEU A 93 -10.44 14.00 1.83
C LEU A 93 -10.54 14.59 0.42
N LYS A 94 -11.20 15.75 0.27
CA LYS A 94 -11.09 16.52 -0.96
C LYS A 94 -9.64 16.96 -1.01
N LEU A 95 -8.79 16.11 -1.58
CA LEU A 95 -7.54 16.53 -2.15
C LEU A 95 -7.96 17.56 -3.21
N LYS A 96 -7.86 18.84 -2.85
CA LYS A 96 -7.85 19.88 -3.88
C LYS A 96 -6.62 19.55 -4.72
N ALA A 97 -6.85 18.95 -5.88
CA ALA A 97 -5.83 18.86 -6.90
C ALA A 97 -5.49 20.30 -7.29
N GLN A 98 -4.50 20.89 -6.61
CA GLN A 98 -3.72 21.97 -7.18
C GLN A 98 -2.71 21.33 -8.13
N VAL A 99 -3.25 20.75 -9.21
CA VAL A 99 -2.48 20.54 -10.44
C VAL A 99 -3.00 21.59 -11.40
N GLU A 100 -2.72 22.86 -11.08
CA GLU A 100 -2.85 23.93 -12.07
C GLU A 100 -1.62 23.86 -12.97
N ALA A 101 -1.75 23.07 -14.04
CA ALA A 101 -1.26 23.37 -15.38
C ALA A 101 0.12 24.06 -15.49
N LYS A 102 1.15 23.52 -14.85
CA LYS A 102 2.55 23.92 -15.10
C LYS A 102 3.51 22.77 -15.36
N VAL A 103 2.98 21.62 -15.82
CA VAL A 103 3.76 20.41 -16.15
C VAL A 103 3.73 20.10 -17.66
N CYS A 104 3.44 21.08 -18.53
CA CYS A 104 3.42 20.84 -19.98
C CYS A 104 4.42 21.69 -20.78
N GLU A 105 5.48 22.22 -20.16
CA GLU A 105 6.57 22.85 -20.92
C GLU A 105 7.93 22.19 -20.60
N GLU A 106 8.28 22.01 -19.32
CA GLU A 106 9.54 21.35 -18.92
C GLU A 106 9.64 19.88 -19.37
N ALA A 107 8.51 19.16 -19.39
CA ALA A 107 8.49 17.77 -19.85
C ALA A 107 8.74 17.66 -21.37
N GLU A 108 8.42 18.69 -22.15
CA GLU A 108 8.68 18.69 -23.60
C GLU A 108 10.15 18.93 -23.90
N TRP A 109 10.80 19.88 -23.20
CA TRP A 109 12.24 20.11 -23.33
C TRP A 109 13.07 18.89 -22.93
N ALA A 110 12.68 18.18 -21.86
CA ALA A 110 13.38 16.98 -21.40
C ALA A 110 13.38 15.83 -22.43
N LEU A 111 12.33 15.73 -23.25
CA LEU A 111 12.24 14.73 -24.33
C LEU A 111 13.09 15.10 -25.55
N VAL A 112 13.30 16.40 -25.80
CA VAL A 112 14.16 16.91 -26.86
C VAL A 112 15.64 16.80 -26.48
N GLU A 113 15.98 17.06 -25.21
CA GLU A 113 17.36 17.06 -24.70
C GLU A 113 17.97 15.64 -24.62
N LEU A 114 17.12 14.60 -24.50
CA LEU A 114 17.56 13.20 -24.48
C LEU A 114 17.88 12.60 -25.88
N ASN A 115 17.96 13.43 -26.91
CA ASN A 115 18.68 13.13 -28.16
C ASN A 115 18.39 11.75 -28.78
N TYR A 116 17.13 11.50 -29.14
CA TYR A 116 16.81 10.47 -30.13
C TYR A 116 17.16 11.02 -31.52
N PRO A 117 18.16 10.47 -32.23
CA PRO A 117 18.59 11.02 -33.50
C PRO A 117 17.56 10.72 -34.58
N LEU A 118 16.89 11.76 -35.08
CA LEU A 118 16.28 11.73 -36.41
C LEU A 118 17.43 11.71 -37.42
N SER A 119 17.78 10.51 -37.89
CA SER A 119 18.62 10.37 -39.09
C SER A 119 17.82 10.87 -40.29
N SER A 120 18.04 12.13 -40.65
CA SER A 120 17.67 12.71 -41.94
C SER A 120 18.91 13.40 -42.52
N ALA A 121 19.51 12.76 -43.51
CA ALA A 121 20.20 13.40 -44.61
C ALA A 121 19.46 12.89 -45.87
N SER A 122 18.66 13.70 -46.58
CA SER A 122 19.05 14.54 -47.74
C SER A 122 20.00 13.82 -48.71
N GLU A 123 19.83 13.74 -50.02
CA GLU A 123 18.91 14.26 -51.04
C GLU A 123 19.40 13.65 -52.37
N THR A 124 18.52 13.49 -53.38
CA THR A 124 18.79 13.56 -54.86
C THR A 124 19.83 12.59 -55.48
N GLU A 125 19.68 11.98 -56.66
CA GLU A 125 19.09 12.38 -57.94
C GLU A 125 18.96 11.12 -58.83
N GLU A 126 17.95 11.09 -59.70
CA GLU A 126 17.87 10.20 -60.85
C GLU A 126 18.93 10.62 -61.88
N GLU A 127 19.76 9.69 -62.39
CA GLU A 127 20.43 9.88 -63.68
C GLU A 127 20.38 8.58 -64.50
N GLU A 128 20.11 8.80 -65.78
CA GLU A 128 19.74 7.90 -66.87
C GLU A 128 20.93 7.08 -67.40
N SER A 129 20.74 5.77 -67.62
CA SER A 129 21.33 4.98 -68.73
C SER A 129 20.74 3.57 -68.79
#